data_AF-A0A7X6MWL1-F1
#
_entry.id   AF-A0A7X6MWL1-F1
#
_cell.length_a   1.000
_cell.length_b   1.000
_cell.length_c   1.000
_cell.angle_alpha   90.00
_cell.angle_beta   90.00
_cell.angle_gamma   90.00
#
_symmetry.space_group_name_H-M   'P 1'
#
loop_
_entity.id
_entity.type
_entity.pdbx_description
1 polymer ?
#
loop_
_entity_poly.entity_id
_entity_poly.type
_entity_poly.pdbx_seq_one_letter_code
_entity_poly.pdbx_strand_id
1 'polypeptide(L)' 'MSNFTQIKELMTRLPVMDGVVVVDEFGEYKEMAIELGLGLTEYKGKLAYKINIP' A
#
# COMPACT_ATOMS: atom_id res chain seq x y z
N MET A 1 8.19 -15.80 2.40
CA MET A 1 6.77 -15.43 2.63
C MET A 1 6.23 -14.94 1.30
N SER A 2 5.01 -15.28 0.93
CA SER A 2 4.44 -14.77 -0.33
C SER A 2 4.11 -13.28 -0.19
N ASN A 3 4.45 -12.45 -1.18
CA ASN A 3 4.14 -11.00 -1.21
C ASN A 3 2.67 -10.71 -0.88
N PHE A 4 1.77 -11.64 -1.22
CA PHE A 4 0.35 -11.58 -0.89
C PHE A 4 0.04 -11.48 0.61
N THR A 5 0.82 -12.15 1.46
CA THR A 5 0.65 -12.10 2.93
C THR A 5 1.00 -10.72 3.47
N GLN A 6 2.08 -10.12 2.98
CA GLN A 6 2.53 -8.79 3.40
C GLN A 6 1.59 -7.69 2.88
N ILE A 7 1.07 -7.81 1.66
CA ILE A 7 0.04 -6.90 1.14
C ILE A 7 -1.22 -6.97 1.99
N LYS A 8 -1.67 -8.18 2.37
CA LYS A 8 -2.81 -8.32 3.30
C LYS A 8 -2.53 -7.66 4.64
N GLU A 9 -1.31 -7.82 5.17
CA GLU A 9 -0.93 -7.18 6.44
C GLU A 9 -0.97 -5.64 6.34
N LEU A 10 -0.47 -5.07 5.24
CA LEU A 10 -0.61 -3.64 4.94
C LEU A 10 -2.07 -3.20 4.92
N MET A 11 -2.93 -3.94 4.22
CA MET A 11 -4.36 -3.65 4.15
C MET A 11 -5.08 -3.77 5.51
N THR A 12 -4.54 -4.51 6.46
CA THR A 12 -5.08 -4.56 7.84
C THR A 12 -4.60 -3.41 8.73
N ARG A 13 -3.44 -2.83 8.42
CA ARG A 13 -2.82 -1.76 9.22
C ARG A 13 -3.15 -0.37 8.69
N LEU A 14 -3.35 -0.23 7.39
CA LEU A 14 -3.55 1.03 6.71
C LEU A 14 -4.95 1.12 6.08
N PRO A 15 -5.53 2.32 5.97
CA PRO A 15 -6.81 2.54 5.29
C PRO A 15 -6.73 2.11 3.81
N VAL A 16 -7.72 1.33 3.37
CA VAL A 16 -7.90 0.95 1.96
C VAL A 16 -9.02 1.78 1.34
N MET A 17 -8.68 2.57 0.33
CA MET A 17 -9.58 3.37 -0.49
C MET A 17 -9.78 2.72 -1.87
N ASP A 18 -10.98 2.87 -2.42
CA ASP A 18 -11.35 2.39 -3.75
C ASP A 18 -11.03 0.90 -4.01
N GLY A 19 -10.94 0.11 -2.93
CA GLY A 19 -10.63 -1.32 -2.93
C GLY A 19 -9.17 -1.70 -3.26
N VAL A 20 -8.35 -0.77 -3.75
CA VAL A 20 -6.99 -1.06 -4.26
C VAL A 20 -5.94 -0.01 -3.90
N VAL A 21 -6.29 1.04 -3.17
CA VAL A 21 -5.37 2.10 -2.77
C VAL A 21 -5.17 2.04 -1.27
N VAL A 22 -3.93 1.82 -0.83
CA VAL A 22 -3.55 1.81 0.58
C VAL A 22 -2.96 3.17 0.93
N VAL A 23 -3.53 3.89 1.90
CA VAL A 23 -3.08 5.23 2.27
C VAL A 23 -2.11 5.16 3.44
N ASP A 24 -0.88 5.65 3.23
CA ASP A 24 0.18 5.70 4.23
C ASP A 24 0.49 7.17 4.53
N GLU A 25 -0.34 7.77 5.39
CA GLU A 25 -0.27 9.20 5.70
C GLU A 25 1.10 9.65 6.21
N PHE A 26 1.81 8.78 6.92
CA PHE A 26 3.09 9.08 7.55
C PHE A 26 4.30 8.52 6.79
N GLY A 27 4.07 7.72 5.75
CA GLY A 27 5.14 7.11 4.96
C GLY A 27 5.92 6.01 5.69
N GLU A 28 5.35 5.44 6.75
CA GLU A 28 6.01 4.43 7.59
C GLU A 28 6.24 3.11 6.86
N TYR A 29 5.48 2.85 5.80
CA TYR A 29 5.51 1.60 5.05
C TYR A 29 6.05 1.76 3.63
N LYS A 30 6.69 2.90 3.33
CA LYS A 30 7.20 3.20 1.99
C LYS A 30 8.19 2.15 1.47
N GLU A 31 9.15 1.74 2.28
CA GLU A 31 10.13 0.73 1.89
C GLU A 31 9.44 -0.61 1.61
N MET A 32 8.54 -1.05 2.49
CA MET A 32 7.76 -2.26 2.30
C MET A 32 6.90 -2.20 1.03
N ALA A 33 6.25 -1.06 0.75
CA ALA A 33 5.46 -0.88 -0.45
C ALA A 33 6.30 -1.00 -1.73
N ILE A 34 7.54 -0.50 -1.72
CA ILE A 34 8.50 -0.64 -2.82
C ILE A 34 8.93 -2.09 -2.98
N GLU A 35 9.28 -2.79 -1.89
CA GLU A 35 9.65 -4.22 -1.92
C GLU A 35 8.52 -5.10 -2.47
N LEU A 36 7.27 -4.74 -2.18
CA LEU A 36 6.08 -5.43 -2.66
C LEU A 36 5.68 -5.06 -4.09
N GLY A 37 6.37 -4.10 -4.71
CA GLY A 37 6.08 -3.64 -6.07
C GLY A 37 4.76 -2.87 -6.18
N LEU A 38 4.28 -2.27 -5.09
CA LEU A 38 3.08 -1.44 -5.12
C LEU A 38 3.35 -0.14 -5.90
N GLY A 39 2.37 0.30 -6.67
CA GLY A 39 2.48 1.54 -7.43
C GLY A 39 2.40 2.75 -6.51
N LEU A 40 3.44 3.58 -6.46
CA LEU A 40 3.39 4.80 -5.66
C LEU A 40 2.35 5.77 -6.24
N THR A 41 1.46 6.27 -5.40
CA THR A 41 0.38 7.19 -5.78
C THR A 41 0.10 8.18 -4.66
N GLU A 42 -0.90 9.04 -4.85
CA GLU A 42 -1.30 10.04 -3.87
C GLU A 42 -2.82 9.97 -3.69
N TYR A 43 -3.29 10.06 -2.45
CA TYR A 43 -4.70 10.13 -2.11
C TYR A 43 -4.98 11.37 -1.27
N LYS A 44 -5.65 12.37 -1.87
CA LYS A 44 -5.98 13.66 -1.23
C LYS A 44 -4.77 14.35 -0.58
N GLY A 45 -3.62 14.39 -1.27
CA GLY A 45 -2.39 14.99 -0.75
C GLY A 45 -1.60 14.11 0.22
N LYS A 46 -2.04 12.87 0.48
CA LYS A 46 -1.34 11.89 1.33
C LYS A 46 -0.65 10.85 0.47
N LEU A 47 0.49 10.36 0.94
CA LEU A 47 1.19 9.26 0.31
C LEU A 47 0.29 8.01 0.32
N ALA A 48 0.24 7.34 -0.82
CA ALA A 48 -0.57 6.15 -0.98
C ALA A 48 0.09 5.17 -1.95
N TYR A 49 -0.37 3.93 -1.93
CA TYR A 49 0.15 2.85 -2.76
C TYR A 49 -1.00 2.11 -3.43
N LYS A 50 -0.91 1.96 -4.74
CA LYS A 50 -1.84 1.18 -5.54
C LYS A 50 -1.39 -0.28 -5.57
N ILE A 51 -2.29 -1.17 -5.19
CA ILE A 51 -2.06 -2.61 -5.25
C ILE A 51 -2.15 -3.05 -6.72
N ASN A 52 -1.00 -3.42 -7.29
CA ASN A 52 -0.91 -4.04 -8.60
C ASN A 52 -0.94 -5.56 -8.39
N ILE A 53 -2.13 -6.13 -8.32
CA ILE A 53 -2.28 -7.59 -8.37
C ILE A 53 -2.24 -7.97 -9.86
N PRO A 54 -1.29 -8.80 -10.33
CA PRO A 54 -1.35 -9.35 -11.68
C PRO A 54 -2.58 -10.23 -11.88
#